data_AF-A0A6I7PZ60-F1
#
_entry.id   AF-A0A6I7PZ60-F1
#
_cell.length_a   1.000
_cell.length_b   1.000
_cell.length_c   1.000
_cell.angle_alpha   90.00
_cell.angle_beta   90.00
_cell.angle_gamma   90.00
#
_symmetry.space_group_name_H-M   'P 1'
#
loop_
_entity.id
_entity.type
_entity.pdbx_description
1 polymer ?
#
loop_
_entity_poly.entity_id
_entity_poly.type
_entity_poly.pdbx_seq_one_letter_code
_entity_poly.pdbx_strand_id
1 'polypeptide(L)'
;MSLPMAAILGFVLERQFTTPVLADVQVAPDGHVLGWPSEAEGVGHSMHLGVAADLRANLSRLGMAAGLDQEEWTRFAAMVRSPLGIELSELAAGAGGS
;
A
#
# COMPACT_ATOMS: atom_id res chain seq x y z
N MET A 1 8.10 2.85 -10.09
CA MET A 1 7.52 2.07 -8.97
C MET A 1 8.43 0.89 -8.70
N SER A 2 8.80 0.61 -7.45
CA SER A 2 9.65 -0.54 -7.09
C SER A 2 8.84 -1.84 -7.05
N LEU A 3 9.50 -3.01 -7.14
CA LEU A 3 8.82 -4.31 -7.02
C LEU A 3 8.09 -4.50 -5.68
N PRO A 4 8.67 -4.16 -4.51
CA PRO A 4 7.94 -4.21 -3.24
C PRO A 4 6.69 -3.34 -3.23
N MET A 5 6.76 -2.13 -3.81
CA MET A 5 5.61 -1.24 -3.91
C MET A 5 4.51 -1.83 -4.80
N ALA A 6 4.89 -2.44 -5.93
CA ALA A 6 3.94 -3.12 -6.82
C ALA A 6 3.25 -4.31 -6.13
N ALA A 7 4.00 -5.08 -5.34
CA ALA A 7 3.46 -6.19 -4.56
C ALA A 7 2.48 -5.71 -3.48
N ILE A 8 2.83 -4.66 -2.72
CA ILE A 8 1.97 -4.06 -1.70
C ILE A 8 0.70 -3.48 -2.31
N LEU A 9 0.81 -2.75 -3.43
CA LEU A 9 -0.35 -2.21 -4.12
C LEU A 9 -1.26 -3.34 -4.63
N GLY A 10 -0.66 -4.43 -5.11
CA GLY A 10 -1.40 -5.61 -5.51
C GLY A 10 -2.18 -6.22 -4.35
N PHE A 11 -1.55 -6.35 -3.18
CA PHE A 11 -2.21 -6.82 -1.96
C PHE A 11 -3.38 -5.90 -1.54
N VAL A 12 -3.15 -4.59 -1.49
CA VAL A 12 -4.17 -3.59 -1.10
C VAL A 12 -5.37 -3.54 -2.07
N LEU A 13 -5.11 -3.68 -3.37
CA LEU A 13 -6.15 -3.60 -4.41
C LEU A 13 -6.71 -4.97 -4.81
N GLU A 14 -6.31 -6.04 -4.12
CA GLU A 14 -6.67 -7.43 -4.46
C GLU A 14 -6.40 -7.77 -5.93
N ARG A 15 -5.23 -7.34 -6.43
CA ARG A 15 -4.79 -7.49 -7.83
C ARG A 15 -3.35 -8.00 -7.89
N GLN A 16 -2.99 -8.66 -8.98
CA GLN A 16 -1.62 -9.08 -9.22
C GLN A 16 -0.90 -8.10 -10.17
N PHE A 17 0.15 -7.45 -9.67
CA PHE A 17 1.04 -6.62 -10.49
C PHE A 17 2.47 -7.18 -10.60
N THR A 18 2.82 -8.15 -9.76
CA THR A 18 4.15 -8.77 -9.73
C THR A 18 4.09 -10.20 -9.17
N THR A 19 5.21 -10.90 -9.20
CA THR A 19 5.40 -12.24 -8.64
C THR A 19 6.63 -12.20 -7.73
N PRO A 20 6.55 -12.74 -6.50
CA PRO A 20 5.40 -13.41 -5.89
C PRO A 20 4.26 -12.45 -5.49
N VAL A 21 3.03 -12.98 -5.40
CA VAL A 21 1.90 -12.29 -4.77
C VAL A 21 2.07 -12.36 -3.26
N LEU A 22 1.66 -11.30 -2.54
CA LEU A 22 1.68 -11.32 -1.07
C LEU A 22 0.39 -11.95 -0.55
N ALA A 23 0.52 -12.91 0.36
CA ALA A 23 -0.58 -13.49 1.12
C ALA A 23 -0.91 -12.66 2.37
N ASP A 24 0.09 -12.02 2.98
CA ASP A 24 -0.06 -11.17 4.16
C ASP A 24 0.98 -10.05 4.16
N VAL A 25 0.63 -8.93 4.81
CA VAL A 25 1.52 -7.80 5.06
C VAL A 25 1.29 -7.27 6.46
N GLN A 26 2.37 -7.11 7.22
CA GLN A 26 2.31 -6.58 8.59
C GLN A 26 3.29 -5.43 8.77
N VAL A 27 2.84 -4.42 9.52
CA VAL A 27 3.71 -3.36 10.03
C VAL A 27 4.16 -3.76 11.43
N ALA A 28 5.46 -4.00 11.59
CA ALA A 28 6.05 -4.32 12.89
C ALA A 28 6.07 -3.09 13.82
N PRO A 29 6.16 -3.28 15.15
CA PRO A 29 6.17 -2.17 16.12
C PRO A 29 7.31 -1.16 15.95
N ASP A 30 8.42 -1.58 15.33
CA ASP A 30 9.58 -0.73 15.01
C ASP A 30 9.38 0.07 13.70
N GLY A 31 8.21 -0.07 13.06
CA GLY A 31 7.85 0.63 11.83
C GLY A 31 8.35 -0.06 10.56
N HIS A 32 8.95 -1.25 10.63
CA HIS A 32 9.31 -2.03 9.44
C HIS A 32 8.07 -2.71 8.84
N VAL A 33 8.04 -2.81 7.52
CA VAL A 33 6.98 -3.51 6.78
C VAL A 33 7.51 -4.88 6.36
N LEU A 34 6.81 -5.92 6.79
CA LEU A 34 7.09 -7.31 6.44
C LEU A 34 5.96 -7.83 5.55
N GLY A 35 6.31 -8.59 4.52
CA GLY A 35 5.33 -9.28 3.68
C GLY A 35 5.62 -10.76 3.63
N TRP A 36 4.58 -11.56 3.46
CA TRP A 36 4.72 -12.99 3.24
C TRP A 36 4.18 -13.35 1.87
N PRO A 37 4.97 -14.01 1.01
CA PRO A 37 4.50 -14.44 -0.29
C PRO A 37 3.48 -15.58 -0.16
N SER A 38 2.49 -15.56 -1.05
CA SER A 38 1.60 -16.69 -1.30
C SER A 38 2.36 -17.75 -2.09
N GLU A 39 2.71 -18.87 -1.48
CA GLU A 39 3.13 -20.06 -2.23
C GLU A 39 1.96 -21.02 -2.41
N ALA A 40 2.05 -21.91 -3.40
CA ALA A 40 1.00 -22.88 -3.71
C ALA A 40 0.71 -23.86 -2.55
N GLU A 41 1.60 -23.96 -1.55
CA GLU A 41 1.49 -24.88 -0.40
C GLU A 41 1.66 -24.20 0.98
N GLY A 42 1.79 -22.87 1.06
CA GLY A 42 1.95 -22.20 2.34
C GLY A 42 2.41 -20.75 2.27
N VAL A 43 2.53 -20.15 3.45
CA VAL A 43 3.06 -18.80 3.64
C VAL A 43 4.59 -18.91 3.66
N GLY A 44 5.27 -18.43 2.61
CA GLY A 44 6.74 -18.49 2.50
C GLY A 44 7.45 -17.61 3.54
N HIS A 45 8.79 -17.57 3.55
CA HIS A 45 9.52 -16.72 4.50
C HIS A 45 9.15 -15.23 4.34
N SER A 46 9.07 -14.52 5.47
CA SER A 46 8.84 -13.08 5.48
C SER A 46 9.94 -12.35 4.72
N MET A 47 9.56 -11.38 3.90
CA MET A 47 10.46 -10.44 3.24
C MET A 47 10.31 -9.05 3.84
N HIS A 48 11.45 -8.36 3.98
CA HIS A 48 11.46 -6.95 4.35
C HIS A 48 11.06 -6.11 3.13
N LEU A 49 9.95 -5.37 3.24
CA LEU A 49 9.38 -4.57 2.15
C LEU A 49 9.70 -3.08 2.26
N GLY A 50 10.22 -2.62 3.40
CA GLY A 50 10.57 -1.22 3.66
C GLY A 50 10.15 -0.76 5.04
N VAL A 51 9.86 0.54 5.17
CA VAL A 51 9.40 1.16 6.41
C VAL A 51 8.05 1.87 6.20
N ALA A 52 7.21 1.88 7.22
CA ALA A 52 5.83 2.35 7.15
C ALA A 52 5.71 3.83 6.80
N ALA A 53 6.65 4.66 7.28
CA ALA A 53 6.67 6.10 6.98
C ALA A 53 6.85 6.37 5.48
N ASP A 54 7.78 5.66 4.84
CA ASP A 54 8.04 5.77 3.40
C ASP A 54 6.91 5.17 2.59
N LEU A 55 6.36 4.03 3.03
CA LEU A 55 5.21 3.40 2.39
C LEU A 55 3.99 4.33 2.38
N ARG A 56 3.67 4.95 3.51
CA ARG A 56 2.61 5.97 3.61
C ARG A 56 2.84 7.11 2.62
N ALA A 57 4.05 7.67 2.60
CA ALA A 57 4.38 8.77 1.68
C ALA A 57 4.26 8.34 0.20
N ASN A 58 4.67 7.11 -0.14
CA ASN A 58 4.57 6.57 -1.48
C ASN A 58 3.12 6.33 -1.91
N LEU A 59 2.28 5.76 -1.04
CA LEU A 59 0.85 5.54 -1.30
C LEU A 59 0.12 6.87 -1.47
N SER A 60 0.38 7.87 -0.61
CA SER A 60 -0.20 9.20 -0.78
C SER A 60 0.18 9.83 -2.12
N ARG A 61 1.47 9.81 -2.48
CA ARG A 61 1.92 10.33 -3.78
C ARG A 61 1.32 9.59 -4.96
N LEU A 62 1.12 8.27 -4.84
CA LEU A 62 0.52 7.47 -5.89
C LEU A 62 -0.95 7.85 -6.12
N GLY A 63 -1.74 8.00 -5.04
CA GLY A 63 -3.13 8.47 -5.15
C GLY A 63 -3.21 9.87 -5.79
N MET A 64 -2.32 10.78 -5.39
CA MET A 64 -2.26 12.13 -5.99
C MET A 64 -1.90 12.07 -7.48
N ALA A 65 -0.91 11.26 -7.85
CA ALA A 65 -0.46 11.10 -9.23
C ALA A 65 -1.50 10.39 -10.11
N ALA A 66 -2.33 9.53 -9.52
CA ALA A 66 -3.46 8.90 -10.19
C ALA A 66 -4.63 9.88 -10.41
N GLY A 67 -4.58 11.08 -9.81
CA GLY A 67 -5.63 12.08 -9.93
C GLY A 67 -6.92 11.70 -9.22
N LEU A 68 -6.83 10.89 -8.15
CA LEU A 68 -8.01 10.45 -7.40
C LEU A 68 -8.79 11.66 -6.90
N ASP A 69 -10.09 11.66 -7.14
CA ASP A 69 -10.98 12.63 -6.51
C ASP A 69 -11.18 12.33 -5.01
N GLN A 70 -11.97 13.15 -4.32
CA GLN A 70 -12.20 12.99 -2.89
C GLN A 70 -12.85 11.65 -2.51
N GLU A 71 -13.79 11.16 -3.33
CA GLU A 71 -14.48 9.90 -3.07
C GLU A 71 -13.54 8.72 -3.32
N GLU A 72 -12.81 8.75 -4.44
CA GLU A 72 -11.80 7.75 -4.79
C GLU A 72 -10.67 7.71 -3.77
N TRP A 73 -10.20 8.87 -3.30
CA TRP A 73 -9.20 8.96 -2.24
C TRP A 73 -9.70 8.34 -0.94
N THR A 74 -10.94 8.62 -0.55
CA THR A 74 -11.54 8.08 0.67
C THR A 74 -11.62 6.55 0.61
N ARG A 75 -12.02 6.00 -0.54
CA ARG A 75 -12.04 4.54 -0.78
C ARG A 75 -10.63 3.96 -0.76
N PHE A 76 -9.67 4.61 -1.42
CA PHE A 76 -8.27 4.17 -1.44
C PHE A 76 -7.65 4.17 -0.05
N ALA A 77 -7.87 5.23 0.74
CA ALA A 77 -7.40 5.30 2.12
C ALA A 77 -8.01 4.19 3.00
N ALA A 78 -9.28 3.85 2.81
CA ALA A 78 -9.91 2.73 3.51
C ALA A 78 -9.31 1.37 3.12
N MET A 79 -9.04 1.14 1.82
CA MET A 79 -8.37 -0.06 1.32
C MET A 79 -6.94 -0.19 1.83
N VAL A 80 -6.23 0.92 2.06
CA VAL A 80 -4.89 0.91 2.66
C VAL A 80 -4.96 0.63 4.17
N ARG A 81 -5.88 1.30 4.87
CA ARG A 81 -6.00 1.18 6.33
C ARG A 81 -6.38 -0.22 6.78
N SER A 82 -7.36 -0.85 6.12
CA SER A 82 -7.91 -2.13 6.58
C SER A 82 -6.87 -3.26 6.67
N PRO A 83 -6.05 -3.52 5.63
CA PRO A 83 -5.04 -4.57 5.69
C PRO A 83 -3.69 -4.11 6.27
N LEU A 84 -3.31 -2.83 6.15
CA LEU A 84 -1.97 -2.38 6.57
C LEU A 84 -1.94 -1.61 7.90
N GLY A 85 -3.09 -1.15 8.42
CA GLY A 85 -3.14 -0.26 9.57
C GLY A 85 -2.50 1.12 9.33
N ILE A 86 -2.25 1.49 8.07
CA ILE A 86 -1.63 2.77 7.70
C ILE A 86 -2.70 3.80 7.41
N GLU A 87 -2.66 4.92 8.12
CA GLU A 87 -3.48 6.10 7.83
C GLU A 87 -2.81 6.96 6.75
N LEU A 88 -3.54 7.20 5.66
CA LEU A 88 -3.17 8.22 4.69
C LEU A 88 -3.70 9.57 5.16
N SER A 89 -2.92 10.63 4.98
CA SER A 89 -3.38 11.99 5.24
C SER A 89 -4.64 12.30 4.40
N GLU A 90 -5.48 13.21 4.90
CA GLU A 90 -6.58 13.74 4.09
C GLU A 90 -6.06 14.31 2.77
N LEU A 91 -6.83 14.12 1.70
CA LEU A 91 -6.56 14.81 0.46
C LEU A 91 -6.72 16.31 0.75
N ALA A 92 -5.62 17.06 0.69
CA ALA A 92 -5.69 18.50 0.89
C ALA A 92 -6.64 19.08 -0.16
N ALA A 93 -7.68 19.77 0.29
CA ALA A 93 -8.57 20.50 -0.60
C ALA A 93 -7.79 21.66 -1.25
N GLY A 94 -7.19 21.42 -2.42
CA GLY A 94 -6.54 22.44 -3.24
C GLY A 94 -5.70 21.80 -4.35
N ALA A 95 -5.89 22.08 -5.65
CA ALA A 95 -6.34 23.32 -6.25
C ALA A 95 -7.36 23.09 -7.39
N GLY A 96 -8.62 23.45 -7.14
CA GLY A 96 -9.42 24.08 -8.19
C GLY A 96 -8.87 25.50 -8.35
N GLY A 97 -7.95 25.69 -9.29
CA GLY A 97 -7.21 26.94 -9.45
C GLY A 97 -6.94 27.25 -10.91
N SER A 98 -7.87 28.02 -11.47
CA SER A 98 -7.90 28.69 -12.80
C SER A 98 -8.24 27.82 -14.01
#